data_AF-A0A3A8F156-F1
#
_entry.id   AF-A0A3A8F156-F1
#
_cell.length_a   1.000
_cell.length_b   1.000
_cell.length_c   1.000
_cell.angle_alpha   90.00
_cell.angle_beta   90.00
_cell.angle_gamma   90.00
#
_symmetry.space_group_name_H-M   'P 1'
#
loop_
_entity.id
_entity.type
_entity.pdbx_description
1 polymer ?
#
loop_
_entity_poly.entity_id
_entity_poly.type
_entity_poly.pdbx_seq_one_letter_code
_entity_poly.pdbx_strand_id
1 'polypeptide(L)'
;MEVNPNSQQPTGSNVASNGLGNVQRPGEYLRQVRVSKILDISDVAAELKMPVKTLQALEQDEYKSLPEATFIKGYYRSYAKYLNVDATAIIQRFDEIYQNDTGLLPNHALNNSPIKIMGKLPGSNRDRNKKWFKRIFIALIVIAAIWALIAGIQKWTSNKNVDAEVKPQESDVEVLNLNNSTSTSGDQMVLNFSHPTSVHIVDSTGKVLATGRQSSTLNLSGSSPFEIRLDDATAVSLSLNNEQISLSPYTVNGKAEFRLSR
;
A
#
# COMPACT_ATOMS: atom_id res chain seq x y z
N MET A 1 30.64 50.63 -11.64
CA MET A 1 30.37 49.22 -12.02
C MET A 1 30.33 48.40 -10.74
N GLU A 2 29.15 48.02 -10.28
CA GLU A 2 28.99 47.09 -9.17
C GLU A 2 29.36 45.68 -9.64
N VAL A 3 30.35 45.08 -8.97
CA VAL A 3 30.74 43.68 -9.17
C VAL A 3 29.90 42.82 -8.22
N ASN A 4 28.98 42.04 -8.79
CA ASN A 4 28.15 41.10 -8.06
C ASN A 4 28.97 39.85 -7.68
N PRO A 5 29.13 39.50 -6.38
CA PRO A 5 30.03 38.43 -5.94
C PRO A 5 29.38 37.03 -5.90
N ASN A 6 28.20 36.83 -6.47
CA ASN A 6 27.45 35.58 -6.32
C ASN A 6 27.40 34.70 -7.59
N SER A 7 28.55 34.48 -8.23
CA SER A 7 28.71 33.39 -9.20
C SER A 7 29.08 32.09 -8.46
N GLN A 8 28.07 31.30 -8.13
CA GLN A 8 28.28 29.93 -7.67
C GLN A 8 29.02 29.14 -8.76
N GLN A 9 30.31 28.88 -8.54
CA GLN A 9 31.04 27.87 -9.29
C GLN A 9 30.42 26.51 -8.99
N PRO A 10 30.03 25.71 -10.00
CA PRO A 10 29.67 24.32 -9.77
C PRO A 10 30.94 23.61 -9.29
N THR A 11 30.94 23.21 -8.02
CA THR A 11 32.00 22.40 -7.41
C THR A 11 32.21 21.15 -8.26
N GLY A 12 33.39 21.06 -8.87
CA GLY A 12 33.85 19.90 -9.63
C GLY A 12 33.85 18.66 -8.74
N SER A 13 32.79 17.88 -8.84
CA SER A 13 32.81 16.48 -8.45
C SER A 13 33.56 15.75 -9.55
N ASN A 14 34.81 15.40 -9.26
CA ASN A 14 35.65 14.54 -10.06
C ASN A 14 35.07 13.12 -9.96
N VAL A 15 33.96 12.88 -10.65
CA VAL A 15 33.41 11.54 -10.86
C VAL A 15 34.29 10.90 -11.92
N ALA A 16 34.90 9.77 -11.56
CA ALA A 16 35.81 9.01 -12.39
C ALA A 16 35.36 8.95 -13.86
N SER A 17 36.32 9.14 -14.76
CA SER A 17 36.21 9.05 -16.22
C SER A 17 35.70 7.68 -16.67
N ASN A 18 34.40 7.45 -16.56
CA ASN A 18 33.70 6.28 -17.06
C ASN A 18 32.73 6.74 -18.14
N GLY A 19 33.14 6.58 -19.40
CA GLY A 19 32.27 6.62 -20.58
C GLY A 19 31.82 8.02 -21.01
N LEU A 20 32.15 8.39 -22.25
CA LEU A 20 31.73 9.62 -22.94
C LEU A 20 32.29 10.93 -22.36
N GLY A 21 33.38 11.44 -22.97
CA GLY A 21 33.77 12.84 -22.80
C GLY A 21 32.65 13.78 -23.28
N ASN A 22 32.54 14.98 -22.70
CA ASN A 22 31.46 15.96 -22.93
C ASN A 22 31.17 16.30 -24.41
N VAL A 23 32.05 15.95 -25.34
CA VAL A 23 31.96 16.33 -26.76
C VAL A 23 31.33 15.24 -27.63
N GLN A 24 31.30 13.99 -27.16
CA GLN A 24 30.93 12.87 -28.01
C GLN A 24 29.42 12.57 -27.96
N ARG A 25 28.80 12.47 -29.13
CA ARG A 25 27.40 12.06 -29.26
C ARG A 25 27.22 10.57 -28.89
N PRO A 26 26.10 10.20 -28.23
CA PRO A 26 25.90 8.85 -27.70
C PRO A 26 25.83 7.77 -28.77
N GLY A 27 25.22 8.04 -29.93
CA GLY A 27 25.15 7.13 -31.06
C GLY A 27 26.51 6.82 -31.66
N GLU A 28 27.27 7.86 -31.98
CA GLU A 28 28.61 7.75 -32.55
C GLU A 28 29.57 6.98 -31.62
N TYR A 29 29.45 7.16 -30.30
CA TYR A 29 30.24 6.39 -29.34
C TYR A 29 29.93 4.89 -29.38
N LEU A 30 28.65 4.50 -29.40
CA LEU A 30 28.27 3.10 -29.50
C LEU A 30 28.75 2.48 -30.82
N ARG A 31 28.69 3.24 -31.92
CA ARG A 31 29.27 2.84 -33.20
C ARG A 31 30.76 2.56 -33.10
N GLN A 32 31.53 3.44 -32.46
CA GLN A 32 32.96 3.24 -32.24
C GLN A 32 33.25 1.98 -31.43
N VAL A 33 32.47 1.72 -30.37
CA VAL A 33 32.60 0.49 -29.57
C VAL A 33 32.24 -0.76 -30.38
N ARG A 34 31.22 -0.68 -31.25
CA ARG A 34 30.88 -1.80 -32.14
C ARG A 34 32.01 -2.10 -33.12
N VAL A 35 32.54 -1.08 -33.77
CA VAL A 35 33.63 -1.20 -34.77
C VAL A 35 34.91 -1.72 -34.11
N SER A 36 35.24 -1.27 -32.89
CA SER A 36 36.42 -1.79 -32.16
C SER A 36 36.29 -3.26 -31.77
N LYS A 37 35.06 -3.76 -31.64
CA LYS A 37 34.75 -5.18 -31.40
C LYS A 37 34.59 -6.00 -32.68
N ILE A 38 34.76 -5.39 -33.86
CA ILE A 38 34.65 -6.06 -35.17
C ILE A 38 33.28 -6.74 -35.33
N LEU A 39 32.21 -6.04 -34.92
CA LEU A 39 30.83 -6.53 -35.02
C LEU A 39 30.12 -5.86 -36.21
N ASP A 40 29.46 -6.65 -37.06
CA ASP A 40 28.64 -6.09 -38.13
C ASP A 40 27.31 -5.57 -37.60
N ILE A 41 26.83 -4.48 -38.20
CA ILE A 41 25.58 -3.83 -37.79
C ILE A 41 24.36 -4.74 -37.98
N SER A 42 24.39 -5.61 -39.00
CA SER A 42 23.29 -6.52 -39.33
C SER A 42 23.15 -7.62 -38.29
N ASP A 43 24.28 -8.16 -37.82
CA ASP A 43 24.32 -9.20 -36.79
C ASP A 43 23.82 -8.67 -35.45
N VAL A 44 24.26 -7.46 -35.07
CA VAL A 44 23.79 -6.80 -33.85
C VAL A 44 22.29 -6.52 -33.93
N ALA A 45 21.80 -6.07 -35.09
CA ALA A 45 20.38 -5.81 -35.30
C ALA A 45 19.54 -7.09 -35.15
N ALA A 46 20.01 -8.22 -35.68
CA ALA A 46 19.36 -9.52 -35.55
C ALA A 46 19.30 -9.98 -34.08
N GLU A 47 20.42 -9.87 -33.35
CA GLU A 47 20.53 -10.27 -31.95
C GLU A 47 19.65 -9.41 -31.03
N LEU A 48 19.67 -8.09 -31.23
CA LEU A 48 18.86 -7.14 -30.45
C LEU A 48 17.39 -7.13 -30.86
N LYS A 49 17.01 -7.82 -31.95
CA LYS A 49 15.68 -7.79 -32.56
C LYS A 49 15.23 -6.37 -32.90
N MET A 50 16.15 -5.57 -33.42
CA MET A 50 15.90 -4.20 -33.86
C MET A 50 16.09 -4.09 -35.36
N PRO A 51 15.26 -3.33 -36.10
CA PRO A 51 15.49 -3.11 -37.51
C PRO A 51 16.86 -2.46 -37.76
N VAL A 52 17.59 -2.90 -38.78
CA VAL A 52 18.92 -2.36 -39.13
C VAL A 52 18.87 -0.83 -39.30
N LYS A 53 17.81 -0.33 -39.93
CA LYS A 53 17.58 1.11 -40.11
C LYS A 53 17.49 1.89 -38.79
N THR A 54 16.85 1.30 -37.77
CA THR A 54 16.74 1.92 -36.44
C THR A 54 18.10 1.99 -35.76
N LEU A 55 18.90 0.92 -35.87
CA LEU A 55 20.23 0.87 -35.28
C LEU A 55 21.20 1.82 -36.01
N GLN A 56 21.09 1.93 -37.33
CA GLN A 56 21.81 2.93 -38.13
C GLN A 56 21.45 4.36 -37.74
N ALA A 57 20.16 4.68 -37.62
CA ALA A 57 19.70 5.99 -37.20
C ALA A 57 20.17 6.32 -35.76
N LEU A 58 20.21 5.30 -34.88
CA LEU A 58 20.75 5.45 -33.53
C LEU A 58 22.24 5.77 -33.56
N GLU A 59 23.04 5.06 -34.36
CA GLU A 59 24.49 5.31 -34.52
C GLU A 59 24.81 6.66 -35.16
N GLN A 60 23.91 7.18 -36.00
CA GLN A 60 24.04 8.49 -36.66
C GLN A 60 23.47 9.64 -35.82
N ASP A 61 22.91 9.35 -34.64
CA ASP A 61 22.21 10.32 -33.79
C ASP A 61 21.06 11.06 -34.54
N GLU A 62 20.42 10.38 -35.50
CA GLU A 62 19.32 10.93 -36.29
C GLU A 62 17.97 10.71 -35.57
N TYR A 63 17.68 11.53 -34.56
CA TYR A 63 16.50 11.32 -33.72
C TYR A 63 15.15 11.57 -34.41
N LYS A 64 15.12 12.28 -35.53
CA LYS A 64 13.88 12.59 -36.27
C LYS A 64 13.29 11.38 -36.98
N SER A 65 14.12 10.40 -37.35
CA SER A 65 13.68 9.16 -38.01
C SER A 65 13.36 8.04 -37.01
N LEU A 66 13.61 8.28 -35.72
CA LEU A 66 13.37 7.34 -34.63
C LEU A 66 12.01 7.58 -33.94
N PRO A 67 11.47 6.57 -33.22
CA PRO A 67 10.26 6.73 -32.41
C PRO A 67 10.46 7.68 -31.20
N GLU A 68 9.44 7.80 -30.34
CA GLU A 68 9.48 8.63 -29.13
C GLU A 68 10.72 8.41 -28.26
N ALA A 69 11.17 9.48 -27.57
CA ALA A 69 12.39 9.49 -26.76
C ALA A 69 12.49 8.31 -25.77
N THR A 70 11.38 7.87 -25.19
CA THR A 70 11.32 6.71 -24.29
C THR A 70 11.79 5.42 -24.97
N PHE A 71 11.41 5.19 -26.23
CA PHE A 71 11.88 4.05 -27.01
C PHE A 71 13.36 4.19 -27.34
N ILE A 72 13.81 5.39 -27.72
CA ILE A 72 15.22 5.66 -28.01
C ILE A 72 16.10 5.34 -26.79
N LYS A 73 15.70 5.76 -25.57
CA LYS A 73 16.39 5.38 -24.33
C LYS A 73 16.41 3.87 -24.10
N GLY A 74 15.33 3.17 -24.47
CA GLY A 74 15.26 1.72 -24.44
C GLY A 74 16.28 1.07 -25.37
N TYR A 75 16.38 1.58 -26.61
CA TYR A 75 17.36 1.11 -27.59
C TYR A 75 18.79 1.34 -27.13
N TYR A 76 19.11 2.52 -26.60
CA TYR A 76 20.41 2.81 -26.01
C TYR A 76 20.78 1.84 -24.88
N ARG A 77 19.84 1.53 -23.96
CA ARG A 77 20.08 0.56 -22.88
C ARG A 77 20.38 -0.83 -23.41
N SER A 78 19.59 -1.31 -24.38
CA SER A 78 19.75 -2.64 -24.95
C SER A 78 21.10 -2.76 -25.67
N TYR A 79 21.43 -1.74 -26.47
CA TYR A 79 22.66 -1.74 -27.25
C TYR A 79 23.91 -1.59 -26.37
N ALA A 80 23.88 -0.69 -25.38
CA ALA A 80 24.96 -0.55 -24.40
C ALA A 80 25.18 -1.85 -23.62
N LYS A 81 24.09 -2.52 -23.20
CA LYS A 81 24.15 -3.82 -22.52
C LYS A 81 24.82 -4.89 -23.40
N TYR A 82 24.44 -4.98 -24.67
CA TYR A 82 25.04 -5.91 -25.61
C TYR A 82 26.54 -5.64 -25.82
N LEU A 83 26.92 -4.36 -25.93
CA LEU A 83 28.30 -3.94 -26.04
C LEU A 83 29.06 -3.94 -24.71
N ASN A 84 28.43 -4.33 -23.59
CA ASN A 84 29.03 -4.32 -22.24
C ASN A 84 29.59 -2.94 -21.84
N VAL A 85 28.83 -1.88 -22.11
CA VAL A 85 29.15 -0.49 -21.75
C VAL A 85 28.10 0.05 -20.78
N ASP A 86 28.48 0.99 -19.91
CA ASP A 86 27.54 1.64 -19.01
C ASP A 86 26.50 2.47 -19.78
N ALA A 87 25.23 2.09 -19.64
CA ALA A 87 24.10 2.77 -20.26
C ALA A 87 23.81 4.12 -19.60
N THR A 88 24.18 4.32 -18.34
CA THR A 88 23.81 5.50 -17.55
C THR A 88 24.36 6.78 -18.16
N ALA A 89 25.67 6.79 -18.46
CA ALA A 89 26.33 7.93 -19.11
C ALA A 89 25.73 8.23 -20.50
N ILE A 90 25.42 7.19 -21.28
CA ILE A 90 24.83 7.32 -22.64
C ILE A 90 23.45 7.98 -22.58
N ILE A 91 22.59 7.53 -21.66
CA ILE A 91 21.23 8.06 -21.51
C ILE A 91 21.26 9.52 -21.05
N GLN A 92 22.15 9.84 -20.10
CA GLN A 92 22.30 11.22 -19.63
C GLN A 92 22.69 12.16 -20.79
N ARG A 93 23.66 11.74 -21.64
CA ARG A 93 24.03 12.51 -22.83
C ARG A 93 22.91 12.64 -23.84
N PHE A 94 22.18 11.55 -24.07
CA PHE A 94 21.00 11.59 -24.92
C PHE A 94 19.98 12.63 -24.42
N ASP A 95 19.72 12.70 -23.11
CA ASP A 95 18.77 13.67 -22.56
C ASP A 95 19.17 15.14 -22.74
N GLU A 96 20.48 15.42 -22.73
CA GLU A 96 21.05 16.75 -23.01
C GLU A 96 20.94 17.11 -24.49
N ILE A 97 21.26 16.19 -25.41
CA ILE A 97 21.32 16.46 -26.85
C ILE A 97 19.94 16.43 -27.51
N TYR A 98 19.07 15.51 -27.09
CA TYR A 98 17.75 15.33 -27.70
C TYR A 98 16.91 16.61 -27.64
N GLN A 99 16.95 17.33 -26.52
CA GLN A 99 16.26 18.62 -26.36
C GLN A 99 16.78 19.67 -27.33
N ASN A 100 18.10 19.73 -27.54
CA ASN A 100 18.73 20.70 -28.43
C ASN A 100 18.44 20.39 -29.92
N ASP A 101 18.48 19.12 -30.31
CA ASP A 101 18.33 18.71 -31.72
C ASP A 101 16.86 18.67 -32.19
N THR A 102 15.92 18.37 -31.29
CA THR A 102 14.50 18.22 -31.63
C THR A 102 13.63 19.37 -31.14
N GLY A 103 14.09 20.16 -30.16
CA GLY A 103 13.28 21.18 -29.48
C GLY A 103 12.16 20.58 -28.62
N LEU A 104 12.07 19.25 -28.51
CA LEU A 104 11.05 18.54 -27.75
C LEU A 104 11.65 18.06 -26.41
N LEU A 105 10.87 18.21 -25.34
CA LEU A 105 11.21 17.62 -24.06
C LEU A 105 11.12 16.08 -24.18
N PRO A 106 12.02 15.30 -23.55
CA PRO A 106 12.00 13.82 -23.61
C PRO A 106 10.70 13.19 -23.10
N ASN A 107 9.83 13.97 -22.43
CA ASN A 107 8.58 13.51 -21.83
C ASN A 107 7.32 13.94 -22.63
N HIS A 108 7.46 14.42 -23.87
CA HIS A 108 6.33 14.92 -24.69
C HIS A 108 5.41 13.80 -25.26
N ALA A 109 5.66 12.53 -24.96
CA ALA A 109 4.77 11.44 -25.38
C ALA A 109 3.45 11.40 -24.58
N LEU A 110 3.38 12.02 -23.40
CA LEU A 110 2.21 11.96 -22.50
C LEU A 110 1.16 13.05 -22.73
N ASN A 111 1.55 14.19 -23.30
CA ASN A 111 0.65 15.33 -23.49
C ASN A 111 -0.18 15.23 -24.77
N ASN A 112 0.25 14.44 -25.75
CA ASN A 112 -0.44 14.30 -27.04
C ASN A 112 -1.00 12.89 -27.28
N SER A 113 -0.96 11.99 -26.29
CA SER A 113 -1.59 10.68 -26.42
C SER A 113 -3.12 10.82 -26.45
N PRO A 114 -3.84 10.17 -27.39
CA PRO A 114 -5.32 10.13 -27.37
C PRO A 114 -5.86 9.47 -26.10
N ILE A 115 -4.99 8.73 -25.41
CA ILE A 115 -5.23 8.16 -24.09
C ILE A 115 -5.14 9.30 -23.07
N LYS A 116 -6.28 9.80 -22.61
CA LYS A 116 -6.31 10.54 -21.34
C LYS A 116 -5.80 9.60 -20.27
N ILE A 117 -4.70 9.95 -19.61
CA ILE A 117 -4.32 9.37 -18.34
C ILE A 117 -5.56 9.38 -17.44
N MET A 118 -6.17 8.22 -17.24
CA MET A 118 -7.25 8.04 -16.28
C MET A 118 -6.71 8.60 -14.96
N GLY A 119 -7.46 9.52 -14.34
CA GLY A 119 -7.05 10.18 -13.11
C GLY A 119 -6.50 9.17 -12.12
N LYS A 120 -5.45 9.56 -11.39
CA LYS A 120 -4.75 8.73 -10.41
C LYS A 120 -5.79 7.92 -9.62
N LEU A 121 -5.73 6.59 -9.71
CA LEU A 121 -6.57 5.76 -8.86
C LEU A 121 -6.35 6.22 -7.41
N PRO A 122 -7.42 6.47 -6.62
CA PRO A 122 -7.27 6.81 -5.21
C PRO A 122 -6.74 5.56 -4.48
N GLY A 123 -5.42 5.44 -4.43
CA GLY A 123 -4.79 4.17 -4.11
C GLY A 123 -3.34 4.32 -3.66
N SER A 124 -3.13 5.04 -2.55
CA SER A 124 -2.05 4.70 -1.63
C SER A 124 -2.38 5.23 -0.25
N ASN A 125 -2.87 4.34 0.61
CA ASN A 125 -3.27 4.61 2.00
C ASN A 125 -2.06 4.93 2.93
N ARG A 126 -0.95 5.45 2.40
CA ARG A 126 0.24 5.77 3.20
C ARG A 126 0.03 6.99 4.11
N ASP A 127 -0.89 7.89 3.75
CA ASP A 127 -1.21 9.07 4.57
C ASP A 127 -2.27 8.83 5.66
N ARG A 128 -3.06 7.75 5.56
CA ARG A 128 -4.06 7.39 6.58
C ARG A 128 -3.40 6.94 7.88
N ASN A 129 -2.29 6.19 7.80
CA ASN A 129 -1.59 5.73 8.99
C ASN A 129 -1.03 6.89 9.83
N LYS A 130 -0.51 7.96 9.20
CA LYS A 130 0.03 9.11 9.96
C LYS A 130 -1.05 9.87 10.73
N LYS A 131 -2.28 9.97 10.18
CA LYS A 131 -3.43 10.57 10.87
C LYS A 131 -3.98 9.66 11.96
N TRP A 132 -3.97 8.34 11.76
CA TRP A 132 -4.40 7.37 12.75
C TRP A 132 -3.44 7.27 13.94
N PHE A 133 -2.11 7.27 13.71
CA PHE A 133 -1.12 7.32 14.79
C PHE A 133 -1.20 8.62 15.61
N LYS A 134 -1.47 9.77 14.98
CA LYS A 134 -1.72 11.02 15.70
C LYS A 134 -2.95 10.92 16.62
N ARG A 135 -4.03 10.27 16.16
CA ARG A 135 -5.24 10.07 16.99
C ARG A 135 -4.99 9.13 18.16
N ILE A 136 -4.22 8.05 17.94
CA ILE A 136 -3.80 7.15 19.03
C ILE A 136 -2.96 7.89 20.06
N PHE A 137 -2.01 8.71 19.63
CA PHE A 137 -1.16 9.48 20.55
C PHE A 137 -1.98 10.46 21.39
N ILE A 138 -2.95 11.16 20.80
CA ILE A 138 -3.87 12.05 21.52
C ILE A 138 -4.72 11.24 22.53
N ALA A 139 -5.26 10.09 22.12
CA ALA A 139 -6.05 9.25 23.01
C ALA A 139 -5.21 8.72 24.20
N LEU A 140 -3.96 8.34 23.97
CA LEU A 140 -3.05 7.90 25.04
C LEU A 140 -2.74 9.02 26.04
N ILE A 141 -2.56 10.26 25.57
CA ILE A 141 -2.36 11.42 26.46
C ILE A 141 -3.59 11.65 27.34
N VAL A 142 -4.80 11.56 26.76
CA VAL A 142 -6.05 11.73 27.52
C VAL A 142 -6.21 10.62 28.56
N ILE A 143 -5.93 9.36 28.21
CA ILE A 143 -5.97 8.23 29.14
C ILE A 143 -4.95 8.41 30.26
N ALA A 144 -3.73 8.86 29.96
CA ALA A 144 -2.71 9.13 30.96
C ALA A 144 -3.11 10.28 31.92
N ALA A 145 -3.77 11.33 31.41
CA ALA A 145 -4.29 12.41 32.25
C ALA A 145 -5.43 11.94 33.16
N ILE A 146 -6.34 11.10 32.67
CA ILE A 146 -7.40 10.49 33.47
C ILE A 146 -6.79 9.57 34.54
N TRP A 147 -5.80 8.76 34.19
CA TRP A 147 -5.10 7.90 35.14
C TRP A 147 -4.40 8.71 36.24
N ALA A 148 -3.75 9.82 35.89
CA ALA A 148 -3.12 10.73 36.84
C ALA A 148 -4.13 11.41 37.78
N LEU A 149 -5.32 11.79 37.29
CA LEU A 149 -6.40 12.33 38.12
C LEU A 149 -6.92 11.29 39.13
N ILE A 150 -7.13 10.05 38.68
CA ILE A 150 -7.59 8.94 39.55
C ILE A 150 -6.52 8.61 40.61
N ALA A 151 -5.25 8.54 40.20
CA ALA A 151 -4.13 8.31 41.13
C ALA A 151 -3.99 9.46 42.14
N GLY A 152 -4.23 10.70 41.73
CA GLY A 152 -4.25 11.87 42.60
C GLY A 152 -5.34 11.78 43.69
N ILE A 153 -6.53 11.30 43.32
CA ILE A 153 -7.64 11.10 44.26
C ILE A 153 -7.31 9.97 45.26
N GLN A 154 -6.78 8.83 44.81
CA GLN A 154 -6.38 7.73 45.72
C GLN A 154 -5.28 8.13 46.72
N LYS A 155 -4.33 8.98 46.29
CA LYS A 155 -3.28 9.48 47.18
C LYS A 155 -3.80 10.46 48.23
N TRP A 156 -4.86 11.19 47.90
CA TRP A 156 -5.47 12.15 48.81
C TRP A 156 -6.42 11.50 49.81
N THR A 157 -7.08 10.39 49.44
CA THR A 157 -7.96 9.63 50.34
C THR A 157 -7.19 8.73 51.32
N SER A 158 -5.92 8.41 51.03
CA SER A 158 -5.08 7.62 51.96
C SER A 158 -4.53 8.42 53.16
N ASN A 159 -4.83 9.72 53.28
CA ASN A 159 -4.34 10.57 54.37
C ASN A 159 -5.45 11.13 55.28
N LYS A 160 -6.57 10.41 55.41
CA LYS A 160 -7.57 10.63 56.47
C LYS A 160 -8.00 9.28 57.06
N ASN A 161 -7.19 8.77 57.99
CA ASN A 161 -7.68 7.84 59.00
C ASN A 161 -8.44 8.67 60.04
N VAL A 162 -9.75 8.50 60.10
CA VAL A 162 -10.53 8.74 61.32
C VAL A 162 -11.42 7.52 61.48
N ASP A 163 -11.08 6.76 62.50
CA ASP A 163 -11.80 5.61 63.01
C ASP A 163 -13.25 5.99 63.36
N ALA A 164 -14.20 5.17 62.90
CA ALA A 164 -15.51 5.03 63.52
C ALA A 164 -16.13 3.68 63.15
N GLU A 165 -15.90 2.73 64.05
CA GLU A 165 -16.57 1.44 64.19
C GLU A 165 -18.06 1.63 64.53
N VAL A 166 -18.97 1.03 63.76
CA VAL A 166 -20.31 0.61 64.22
C VAL A 166 -20.74 -0.69 63.53
N LYS A 167 -21.14 -1.66 64.36
CA LYS A 167 -21.64 -3.02 64.08
C LYS A 167 -23.05 -3.05 63.45
N PRO A 168 -23.50 -4.20 62.89
CA PRO A 168 -24.52 -4.28 61.84
C PRO A 168 -25.97 -4.23 62.36
N GLN A 169 -26.87 -3.65 61.56
CA GLN A 169 -28.31 -3.84 61.69
C GLN A 169 -28.93 -4.30 60.38
N GLU A 170 -29.68 -5.39 60.49
CA GLU A 170 -30.61 -5.91 59.50
C GLU A 170 -31.67 -4.86 59.15
N SER A 171 -31.90 -4.67 57.86
CA SER A 171 -33.19 -4.19 57.36
C SER A 171 -33.47 -4.91 56.05
N ASP A 172 -34.45 -5.78 56.15
CA ASP A 172 -35.22 -6.40 55.08
C ASP A 172 -35.61 -5.37 54.01
N VAL A 173 -35.12 -5.56 52.79
CA VAL A 173 -35.60 -4.89 51.59
C VAL A 173 -35.64 -5.93 50.48
N GLU A 174 -36.80 -6.53 50.32
CA GLU A 174 -37.22 -7.19 49.09
C GLU A 174 -37.19 -6.17 47.94
N VAL A 175 -36.64 -6.56 46.78
CA VAL A 175 -37.23 -6.41 45.44
C VAL A 175 -36.19 -6.21 44.31
N LEU A 176 -36.32 -7.10 43.32
CA LEU A 176 -35.93 -7.11 41.89
C LEU A 176 -34.48 -7.38 41.47
N ASN A 177 -34.29 -8.62 40.97
CA ASN A 177 -33.33 -9.00 39.94
C ASN A 177 -33.19 -7.92 38.86
N LEU A 178 -32.01 -7.29 38.79
CA LEU A 178 -31.45 -6.82 37.52
C LEU A 178 -30.31 -7.75 37.13
N ASN A 179 -30.70 -8.94 36.66
CA ASN A 179 -29.96 -9.50 35.53
C ASN A 179 -29.94 -8.39 34.48
N ASN A 180 -28.75 -7.95 34.09
CA ASN A 180 -28.56 -7.00 33.00
C ASN A 180 -28.84 -7.72 31.65
N SER A 181 -29.97 -8.42 31.59
CA SER A 181 -30.73 -8.74 30.41
C SER A 181 -31.28 -7.43 29.87
N THR A 182 -30.39 -6.62 29.27
CA THR A 182 -30.83 -5.86 28.11
C THR A 182 -31.39 -6.91 27.17
N SER A 183 -32.71 -7.00 27.14
CA SER A 183 -33.50 -7.66 26.12
C SER A 183 -33.12 -7.00 24.79
N THR A 184 -31.97 -7.39 24.25
CA THR A 184 -31.67 -7.32 22.83
C THR A 184 -32.76 -8.18 22.20
N SER A 185 -33.79 -7.53 21.70
CA SER A 185 -34.78 -8.11 20.80
C SER A 185 -34.05 -8.58 19.54
N GLY A 186 -33.47 -9.77 19.60
CA GLY A 186 -32.66 -10.36 18.54
C GLY A 186 -32.09 -11.70 18.98
N ASP A 187 -31.94 -12.61 18.02
CA ASP A 187 -31.24 -13.87 18.21
C ASP A 187 -29.75 -13.61 18.48
N GLN A 188 -29.18 -14.34 19.43
CA GLN A 188 -27.77 -14.25 19.79
C GLN A 188 -26.97 -15.30 19.04
N MET A 189 -25.89 -14.88 18.40
CA MET A 189 -25.01 -15.74 17.62
C MET A 189 -23.59 -15.64 18.18
N VAL A 190 -22.98 -16.78 18.45
CA VAL A 190 -21.60 -16.87 18.92
C VAL A 190 -20.79 -17.71 17.94
N LEU A 191 -19.68 -17.15 17.48
CA LEU A 191 -18.71 -17.83 16.63
C LEU A 191 -17.40 -17.96 17.38
N ASN A 192 -16.89 -19.19 17.53
CA ASN A 192 -15.53 -19.42 18.02
C ASN A 192 -14.64 -19.82 16.85
N PHE A 193 -13.41 -19.30 16.84
CA PHE A 193 -12.44 -19.49 15.76
C PHE A 193 -11.24 -20.28 16.28
N SER A 194 -10.82 -21.32 15.58
CA SER A 194 -9.59 -22.07 15.87
C SER A 194 -8.35 -21.44 15.20
N HIS A 195 -8.54 -20.73 14.09
CA HIS A 195 -7.51 -19.95 13.41
C HIS A 195 -8.11 -18.76 12.64
N PRO A 196 -7.30 -17.78 12.19
CA PRO A 196 -7.81 -16.57 11.56
C PRO A 196 -8.47 -16.81 10.19
N THR A 197 -9.77 -16.50 10.04
CA THR A 197 -10.56 -16.69 8.81
C THR A 197 -11.41 -15.47 8.48
N SER A 198 -11.72 -15.25 7.20
CA SER A 198 -12.61 -14.15 6.82
C SER A 198 -14.07 -14.54 7.02
N VAL A 199 -14.83 -13.63 7.62
CA VAL A 199 -16.27 -13.78 7.79
C VAL A 199 -17.00 -12.57 7.24
N HIS A 200 -18.22 -12.79 6.79
CA HIS A 200 -19.17 -11.75 6.43
C HIS A 200 -20.56 -12.17 6.90
N ILE A 201 -21.11 -11.43 7.86
CA ILE A 201 -22.37 -11.76 8.55
C ILE A 201 -23.30 -10.55 8.46
N VAL A 202 -24.48 -10.79 7.93
CA VAL A 202 -25.52 -9.78 7.72
C VAL A 202 -26.83 -10.26 8.34
N ASP A 203 -27.54 -9.33 8.96
CA ASP A 203 -28.88 -9.52 9.54
C ASP A 203 -29.98 -9.48 8.45
N SER A 204 -31.20 -9.92 8.75
CA SER A 204 -32.37 -9.78 7.86
C SER A 204 -32.66 -8.35 7.43
N THR A 205 -32.29 -7.38 8.27
CA THR A 205 -32.38 -5.94 7.97
C THR A 205 -31.33 -5.44 6.97
N GLY A 206 -30.38 -6.28 6.56
CA GLY A 206 -29.24 -5.88 5.73
C GLY A 206 -28.10 -5.20 6.51
N LYS A 207 -28.23 -5.11 7.85
CA LYS A 207 -27.18 -4.57 8.72
C LYS A 207 -26.02 -5.56 8.81
N VAL A 208 -24.81 -5.11 8.43
CA VAL A 208 -23.58 -5.91 8.59
C VAL A 208 -23.26 -6.00 10.08
N LEU A 209 -23.29 -7.21 10.62
CA LEU A 209 -22.96 -7.49 12.03
C LEU A 209 -21.46 -7.72 12.21
N ALA A 210 -20.81 -8.36 11.24
CA ALA A 210 -19.37 -8.56 11.23
C ALA A 210 -18.81 -8.75 9.82
N THR A 211 -17.60 -8.25 9.58
CA THR A 211 -16.88 -8.41 8.32
C THR A 211 -15.37 -8.46 8.54
N GLY A 212 -14.64 -9.13 7.65
CA GLY A 212 -13.18 -9.20 7.63
C GLY A 212 -12.60 -10.42 8.32
N ARG A 213 -11.27 -10.43 8.51
CA ARG A 213 -10.52 -11.54 9.09
C ARG A 213 -10.67 -11.54 10.62
N GLN A 214 -11.31 -12.57 11.17
CA GLN A 214 -11.57 -12.74 12.60
C GLN A 214 -10.74 -13.91 13.15
N SER A 215 -10.35 -13.82 14.42
CA SER A 215 -9.54 -14.85 15.09
C SER A 215 -9.89 -15.08 16.56
N SER A 216 -10.80 -14.28 17.11
CA SER A 216 -11.28 -14.36 18.50
C SER A 216 -12.78 -14.63 18.50
N THR A 217 -13.29 -15.16 19.62
CA THR A 217 -14.74 -15.38 19.80
C THR A 217 -15.53 -14.11 19.50
N LEU A 218 -16.54 -14.25 18.65
CA LEU A 218 -17.37 -13.15 18.16
C LEU A 218 -18.81 -13.37 18.62
N ASN A 219 -19.27 -12.48 19.50
CA ASN A 219 -20.64 -12.47 20.01
C ASN A 219 -21.44 -11.42 19.25
N LEU A 220 -22.47 -11.84 18.53
CA LEU A 220 -23.34 -11.01 17.71
C LEU A 220 -24.77 -11.12 18.20
N SER A 221 -25.52 -10.03 18.06
CA SER A 221 -26.96 -9.99 18.31
C SER A 221 -27.63 -9.31 17.12
N GLY A 222 -28.63 -9.96 16.54
CA GLY A 222 -29.38 -9.44 15.39
C GLY A 222 -30.69 -10.17 15.17
N SER A 223 -31.39 -9.86 14.09
CA SER A 223 -32.63 -10.52 13.68
C SER A 223 -32.35 -11.59 12.64
N SER A 224 -32.93 -12.78 12.83
CA SER A 224 -32.96 -13.81 11.80
C SER A 224 -33.83 -13.39 10.61
N PRO A 225 -33.63 -13.97 9.40
CA PRO A 225 -32.53 -14.87 9.03
C PRO A 225 -31.19 -14.14 8.83
N PHE A 226 -30.11 -14.73 9.36
CA PHE A 226 -28.75 -14.27 9.16
C PHE A 226 -28.20 -14.82 7.85
N GLU A 227 -27.50 -13.99 7.09
CA GLU A 227 -26.71 -14.41 5.95
C GLU A 227 -25.24 -14.49 6.36
N ILE A 228 -24.67 -15.70 6.29
CA ILE A 228 -23.34 -16.02 6.80
C ILE A 228 -22.48 -16.52 5.66
N ARG A 229 -21.31 -15.89 5.50
CA ARG A 229 -20.28 -16.31 4.55
C ARG A 229 -18.95 -16.47 5.29
N LEU A 230 -18.39 -17.66 5.20
CA LEU A 230 -17.14 -18.06 5.84
C LEU A 230 -16.18 -18.57 4.77
N ASP A 231 -14.98 -18.01 4.72
CA ASP A 231 -13.93 -18.46 3.79
C ASP A 231 -13.36 -19.83 4.17
N ASP A 232 -13.38 -20.17 5.47
CA ASP A 232 -13.01 -21.49 5.96
C ASP A 232 -13.93 -21.87 7.12
N ALA A 233 -14.87 -22.77 6.83
CA ALA A 233 -15.90 -23.25 7.75
C ALA A 233 -15.36 -24.25 8.77
N THR A 234 -14.24 -24.92 8.47
CA THR A 234 -13.64 -25.91 9.39
C THR A 234 -12.99 -25.25 10.61
N ALA A 235 -12.65 -23.97 10.46
CA ALA A 235 -12.06 -23.16 11.51
C ALA A 235 -13.07 -22.62 12.53
N VAL A 236 -14.37 -22.73 12.25
CA VAL A 236 -15.42 -21.96 12.93
C VAL A 236 -16.42 -22.92 13.56
N SER A 237 -16.69 -22.73 14.85
CA SER A 237 -17.85 -23.34 15.50
C SER A 237 -18.92 -22.27 15.73
N LEU A 238 -20.14 -22.52 15.25
CA LEU A 238 -21.27 -21.61 15.34
C LEU A 238 -22.29 -22.11 16.37
N SER A 239 -22.78 -21.20 17.21
CA SER A 239 -23.98 -21.42 18.01
C SER A 239 -24.96 -20.26 17.88
N LEU A 240 -26.24 -20.57 17.71
CA LEU A 240 -27.35 -19.60 17.68
C LEU A 240 -28.27 -19.88 18.87
N ASN A 241 -28.55 -18.86 19.69
CA ASN A 241 -29.43 -18.98 20.87
C ASN A 241 -29.08 -20.18 21.77
N ASN A 242 -27.77 -20.37 22.01
CA ASN A 242 -27.21 -21.50 22.78
C ASN A 242 -27.34 -22.90 22.15
N GLU A 243 -27.83 -23.00 20.91
CA GLU A 243 -27.84 -24.24 20.13
C GLU A 243 -26.65 -24.28 19.18
N GLN A 244 -25.84 -25.34 19.25
CA GLN A 244 -24.69 -25.52 18.37
C GLN A 244 -25.15 -26.00 16.99
N ILE A 245 -24.77 -25.28 15.95
CA ILE A 245 -25.16 -25.59 14.57
C ILE A 245 -23.95 -26.15 13.82
N SER A 246 -24.14 -27.32 13.23
CA SER A 246 -23.11 -27.92 12.37
C SER A 246 -23.02 -27.19 11.04
N LEU A 247 -21.81 -26.77 10.67
CA LEU A 247 -21.52 -26.12 9.39
C LEU A 247 -21.26 -27.12 8.26
N SER A 248 -21.09 -28.41 8.57
CA SER A 248 -20.80 -29.47 7.60
C SER A 248 -21.77 -29.52 6.40
N PRO A 249 -23.10 -29.46 6.57
CA PRO A 249 -24.02 -29.50 5.42
C PRO A 249 -23.96 -28.25 4.54
N TYR A 250 -23.39 -27.15 5.04
CA TYR A 250 -23.29 -25.87 4.34
C TYR A 250 -21.88 -25.59 3.79
N THR A 251 -20.96 -26.56 3.91
CA THR A 251 -19.55 -26.41 3.52
C THR A 251 -19.29 -27.02 2.14
N VAL A 252 -18.81 -26.21 1.20
CA VAL A 252 -18.39 -26.61 -0.14
C VAL A 252 -16.98 -26.06 -0.40
N ASN A 253 -16.02 -26.93 -0.72
CA ASN A 253 -14.60 -26.55 -0.92
C ASN A 253 -13.99 -25.77 0.27
N GLY A 254 -14.36 -26.14 1.51
CA GLY A 254 -13.91 -25.47 2.74
C GLY A 254 -14.64 -24.16 3.04
N LYS A 255 -15.39 -23.60 2.11
CA LYS A 255 -16.18 -22.38 2.30
C LYS A 255 -17.59 -22.71 2.75
N ALA A 256 -18.19 -21.88 3.59
CA ALA A 256 -19.61 -21.98 3.91
C ALA A 256 -20.35 -20.71 3.55
N GLU A 257 -21.45 -20.85 2.83
CA GLU A 257 -22.35 -19.75 2.47
C GLU A 257 -23.78 -20.25 2.65
N PHE A 258 -24.47 -19.73 3.66
CA PHE A 258 -25.81 -20.18 4.02
C PHE A 258 -26.60 -19.08 4.72
N ARG A 259 -27.91 -19.30 4.74
CA ARG A 259 -28.85 -18.47 5.47
C ARG A 259 -29.37 -19.26 6.65
N LEU A 260 -29.32 -18.65 7.83
CA LEU A 260 -29.73 -19.27 9.06
C LEU A 260 -30.95 -18.54 9.63
N SER A 261 -32.10 -19.19 9.62
CA SER A 261 -33.27 -18.76 10.37
C SER A 261 -33.28 -19.41 11.76
N ARG A 262 -34.07 -18.83 12.67
CA ARG A 262 -34.49 -19.51 13.90
C ARG A 262 -35.20 -20.84 13.59
#